data_AF-A0A8H3XHD3-F1
#
_entry.id   AF-A0A8H3XHD3-F1
#
_cell.length_a   1.000
_cell.length_b   1.000
_cell.length_c   1.000
_cell.angle_alpha   90.00
_cell.angle_beta   90.00
_cell.angle_gamma   90.00
#
_symmetry.space_group_name_H-M   'P 1'
#
loop_
_entity.id
_entity.type
_entity.pdbx_description
1 polymer ?
#
loop_
_entity_poly.entity_id
_entity_poly.type
_entity_poly.pdbx_seq_one_letter_code
_entity_poly.pdbx_strand_id
1 'polypeptide(L)'
;MPSVEVLATSCLSSINKSTVYIIGGQALDQTTQTTINPPLMYAFNSITSQWTTVTTTGFYNYSITLARDANVGPNFNTMNVLNTKTLTWSSLNLITNIQTLRVSYTATLLNNSLITCIGGLDASNININMNEQTTGNTVTARNSHSAVLSMPYNYIGSSSANSSTRGTTNPDIAALNTNVSPYE
;
A
#
# COMPACT_ATOMS: atom_id res chain seq x y z
N MET A 1 -21.69 -8.09 2.46
CA MET A 1 -20.51 -7.27 2.08
C MET A 1 -19.93 -6.72 3.36
N PRO A 2 -18.60 -6.63 3.54
CA PRO A 2 -18.06 -5.99 4.74
C PRO A 2 -18.59 -4.56 4.79
N SER A 3 -19.19 -4.21 5.92
CA SER A 3 -19.78 -2.90 6.16
C SER A 3 -18.73 -1.81 6.31
N VAL A 4 -17.53 -2.20 6.76
CA VAL A 4 -16.36 -1.35 6.91
C VAL A 4 -15.13 -2.20 6.61
N GLU A 5 -14.25 -1.71 5.74
CA GLU A 5 -12.96 -2.31 5.43
C GLU A 5 -11.86 -1.28 5.65
N VAL A 6 -10.87 -1.61 6.46
CA VAL A 6 -9.73 -0.73 6.77
C VAL A 6 -8.44 -1.40 6.33
N LEU A 7 -7.48 -0.58 5.87
CA LEU A 7 -6.10 -1.03 5.58
C LEU A 7 -6.00 -2.01 4.40
N ALA A 8 -7.05 -2.07 3.58
CA ALA A 8 -7.03 -2.74 2.29
C ALA A 8 -6.27 -1.90 1.26
N THR A 9 -5.84 -2.57 0.20
CA THR A 9 -5.37 -1.91 -1.02
C THR A 9 -6.36 -2.17 -2.15
N SER A 10 -6.30 -1.35 -3.21
CA SER A 10 -7.15 -1.53 -4.37
C SER A 10 -6.37 -1.45 -5.68
N CYS A 11 -6.86 -2.13 -6.70
CA CYS A 11 -6.31 -2.02 -8.05
C CYS A 11 -7.40 -2.19 -9.11
N LEU A 12 -7.15 -1.64 -10.31
CA LEU A 12 -8.04 -1.77 -11.45
C LEU A 12 -7.69 -3.02 -12.26
N SER A 13 -8.70 -3.76 -12.71
CA SER A 13 -8.51 -4.89 -13.61
C SER A 13 -7.74 -4.49 -14.87
N SER A 14 -6.72 -5.28 -15.20
CA SER A 14 -5.95 -5.10 -16.42
C SER A 14 -6.73 -5.47 -17.69
N ILE A 15 -7.79 -6.28 -17.56
CA ILE A 15 -8.57 -6.79 -18.70
C ILE A 15 -9.63 -5.78 -19.16
N ASN A 16 -10.53 -5.39 -18.25
CA ASN A 16 -11.76 -4.69 -18.64
C ASN A 16 -11.83 -3.23 -18.17
N LYS A 17 -10.90 -2.82 -17.29
CA LYS A 17 -10.84 -1.46 -16.70
C LYS A 17 -12.13 -1.00 -16.01
N SER A 18 -13.10 -1.88 -15.81
CA SER A 18 -14.38 -1.61 -15.15
C SER A 18 -14.51 -2.34 -13.82
N THR A 19 -13.66 -3.33 -13.56
CA THR A 19 -13.59 -4.04 -12.28
C THR A 19 -12.50 -3.44 -11.38
N VAL A 20 -12.88 -2.99 -10.19
CA VAL A 20 -11.97 -2.61 -9.11
C VAL A 20 -11.85 -3.79 -8.15
N TYR A 21 -10.63 -4.23 -7.87
CA TYR A 21 -10.35 -5.20 -6.83
C TYR A 21 -10.02 -4.50 -5.52
N ILE A 22 -10.61 -4.97 -4.42
CA ILE A 22 -10.21 -4.63 -3.05
C ILE A 22 -9.55 -5.85 -2.45
N ILE A 23 -8.35 -5.69 -1.90
CA ILE A 23 -7.47 -6.77 -1.50
C ILE A 23 -7.03 -6.57 -0.05
N GLY A 24 -7.21 -7.61 0.77
CA GLY A 24 -6.73 -7.66 2.15
C GLY A 24 -7.60 -6.86 3.11
N GLY A 25 -6.95 -6.18 4.05
CA GLY A 25 -7.63 -5.34 5.05
C GLY A 25 -8.34 -6.10 6.17
N GLN A 26 -8.83 -5.33 7.14
CA GLN A 26 -9.67 -5.82 8.22
C GLN A 26 -11.11 -5.41 7.95
N ALA A 27 -12.05 -6.33 8.11
CA ALA A 27 -13.47 -6.04 8.04
C ALA A 27 -14.08 -6.01 9.44
N LEU A 28 -15.00 -5.07 9.66
CA LEU A 28 -15.76 -4.96 10.91
C LEU A 28 -17.25 -5.20 10.65
N ASP A 29 -17.90 -5.92 11.56
CA ASP A 29 -19.37 -5.94 11.65
C ASP A 29 -19.86 -4.55 12.09
N GLN A 30 -20.79 -3.96 11.34
CA GLN A 30 -21.25 -2.59 11.60
C GLN A 30 -21.98 -2.43 12.93
N THR A 31 -22.62 -3.49 13.41
CA THR A 31 -23.50 -3.47 14.58
C THR A 31 -22.68 -3.69 15.85
N THR A 32 -21.80 -4.68 15.82
CA THR A 32 -21.01 -5.08 16.99
C THR A 32 -19.62 -4.44 17.03
N GLN A 33 -19.18 -3.83 15.92
CA GLN A 33 -17.82 -3.29 15.73
C GLN A 33 -16.72 -4.34 15.95
N THR A 34 -17.05 -5.63 15.81
CA THR A 34 -16.09 -6.73 15.97
C THR A 34 -15.44 -7.08 14.65
N THR A 35 -14.14 -7.41 14.68
CA THR A 35 -13.41 -7.94 13.53
C THR A 35 -14.04 -9.23 13.04
N ILE A 36 -14.34 -9.28 11.74
CA ILE A 36 -14.80 -10.49 11.06
C ILE A 36 -13.69 -11.03 10.16
N ASN A 37 -13.85 -12.25 9.66
CA ASN A 37 -12.92 -12.85 8.71
C ASN A 37 -13.43 -12.63 7.26
N PRO A 38 -13.02 -11.54 6.57
CA PRO A 38 -13.46 -11.30 5.20
C PRO A 38 -12.74 -12.24 4.21
N PRO A 39 -13.37 -12.55 3.07
CA PRO A 39 -12.66 -12.91 1.85
C PRO A 39 -11.42 -12.03 1.62
N LEU A 40 -10.33 -12.65 1.18
CA LEU A 40 -9.09 -11.94 0.84
C LEU A 40 -9.29 -10.88 -0.24
N MET A 41 -10.23 -11.11 -1.17
CA MET A 41 -10.45 -10.22 -2.30
C MET A 41 -11.93 -10.07 -2.65
N TYR A 42 -12.32 -8.82 -2.88
CA TYR A 42 -13.60 -8.43 -3.47
C TYR A 42 -13.37 -7.81 -4.85
N ALA A 43 -14.38 -7.92 -5.71
CA ALA A 43 -14.43 -7.22 -6.98
C ALA A 43 -15.70 -6.37 -7.04
N PHE A 44 -15.53 -5.10 -7.39
CA PHE A 44 -16.62 -4.18 -7.72
C PHE A 44 -16.64 -3.94 -9.22
N ASN A 45 -17.75 -4.28 -9.87
CA ASN A 45 -17.98 -3.96 -11.26
C ASN A 45 -18.68 -2.59 -11.36
N SER A 46 -17.97 -1.58 -11.87
CA SER A 46 -18.49 -0.21 -12.02
C SER A 46 -19.62 -0.06 -13.05
N ILE A 47 -19.75 -0.99 -14.01
CA ILE A 47 -20.81 -0.96 -15.02
C ILE A 47 -22.12 -1.46 -14.40
N THR A 48 -22.07 -2.57 -13.66
CA THR A 48 -23.27 -3.16 -13.04
C THR A 48 -23.52 -2.67 -11.62
N SER A 49 -22.57 -1.96 -11.02
CA SER A 49 -22.56 -1.55 -9.61
C SER A 49 -22.70 -2.73 -8.65
N GLN A 50 -22.10 -3.87 -8.99
CA GLN A 50 -22.22 -5.10 -8.21
C GLN A 50 -20.89 -5.52 -7.59
N TRP A 51 -20.99 -6.09 -6.39
CA TRP A 51 -19.88 -6.69 -5.66
C TRP A 51 -19.91 -8.21 -5.77
N THR A 52 -18.73 -8.81 -5.93
CA THR A 52 -18.54 -10.27 -5.89
C THR A 52 -17.31 -10.62 -5.07
N THR A 53 -17.33 -11.76 -4.38
CA THR A 53 -16.12 -12.34 -3.79
C THR A 53 -15.28 -12.99 -4.88
N VAL A 54 -13.96 -12.95 -4.73
CA VAL A 54 -13.06 -13.52 -5.74
C VAL A 54 -12.12 -14.53 -5.09
N THR A 55 -12.15 -15.76 -5.60
CA THR A 55 -11.16 -16.77 -5.26
C THR A 55 -9.90 -16.55 -6.09
N THR A 56 -8.76 -16.58 -5.43
CA THR A 56 -7.44 -16.48 -6.09
C THR A 56 -6.77 -17.86 -6.05
N THR A 57 -5.61 -18.01 -6.69
CA THR A 57 -4.68 -19.16 -6.46
C THR A 57 -3.23 -18.68 -6.27
N GLY A 58 -2.30 -19.59 -5.96
CA GLY A 58 -0.85 -19.27 -5.82
C GLY A 58 -0.35 -19.25 -4.38
N PHE A 59 0.89 -18.80 -4.17
CA PHE A 59 1.46 -18.69 -2.82
C PHE A 59 0.86 -17.49 -2.10
N TYR A 60 0.19 -17.77 -0.97
CA TYR A 60 -0.33 -16.76 -0.07
C TYR A 60 0.57 -16.67 1.12
N ASN A 61 1.27 -15.55 1.26
CA ASN A 61 1.70 -15.16 2.59
C ASN A 61 0.50 -14.46 3.25
N TYR A 62 0.17 -14.81 4.49
CA TYR A 62 -0.90 -14.18 5.30
C TYR A 62 -0.73 -12.65 5.47
N SER A 63 0.36 -12.08 4.94
CA SER A 63 0.83 -10.70 5.02
C SER A 63 -0.06 -9.64 4.37
N ILE A 64 -1.02 -10.01 3.51
CA ILE A 64 -1.90 -9.03 2.83
C ILE A 64 -3.11 -8.62 3.70
N THR A 65 -3.46 -9.43 4.71
CA THR A 65 -4.68 -9.22 5.51
C THR A 65 -4.43 -8.52 6.85
N LEU A 66 -3.18 -8.24 7.24
CA LEU A 66 -2.85 -7.92 8.64
C LEU A 66 -1.83 -6.79 8.73
N ALA A 67 -2.30 -5.55 8.54
CA ALA A 67 -1.48 -4.37 8.76
C ALA A 67 -2.10 -3.47 9.83
N ARG A 68 -2.32 -3.96 11.08
CA ARG A 68 -2.37 -3.12 12.31
C ARG A 68 -2.69 -3.81 13.62
N ASP A 69 -2.94 -5.12 13.67
CA ASP A 69 -3.14 -5.71 14.99
C ASP A 69 -1.78 -5.92 15.65
N ALA A 70 -1.53 -5.22 16.77
CA ALA A 70 -0.23 -5.14 17.46
C ALA A 70 0.31 -6.50 17.97
N ASN A 71 -0.48 -7.57 17.77
CA ASN A 71 -0.18 -8.93 18.18
C ASN A 71 -0.08 -9.93 17.02
N VAL A 72 -0.13 -9.48 15.75
CA VAL A 72 -0.23 -10.40 14.61
C VAL A 72 0.93 -10.24 13.63
N GLY A 73 1.98 -11.02 13.89
CA GLY A 73 2.98 -11.44 12.91
C GLY A 73 4.17 -10.47 12.71
N PRO A 74 5.34 -11.01 12.28
CA PRO A 74 6.51 -10.17 12.00
C PRO A 74 6.22 -9.25 10.82
N ASN A 75 6.78 -8.04 10.84
CA ASN A 75 6.85 -7.21 9.64
C ASN A 75 7.58 -8.01 8.54
N PHE A 76 7.08 -7.95 7.31
CA PHE A 76 7.68 -8.63 6.16
C PHE A 76 8.18 -7.60 5.15
N ASN A 77 9.34 -7.85 4.55
CA ASN A 77 9.89 -7.13 3.40
C ASN A 77 9.75 -7.92 2.09
N THR A 78 8.90 -8.94 2.09
CA THR A 78 8.59 -9.72 0.89
C THR A 78 7.61 -8.97 0.02
N MET A 79 7.88 -8.91 -1.29
CA MET A 79 6.96 -8.34 -2.27
C MET A 79 6.15 -9.46 -2.92
N ASN A 80 4.83 -9.33 -2.93
CA ASN A 80 3.92 -10.24 -3.62
C ASN A 80 3.25 -9.51 -4.79
N VAL A 81 3.01 -10.23 -5.88
CA VAL A 81 2.39 -9.71 -7.10
C VAL A 81 1.14 -10.51 -7.41
N LEU A 82 0.02 -9.81 -7.62
CA LEU A 82 -1.21 -10.38 -8.14
C LEU A 82 -1.26 -10.20 -9.64
N ASN A 83 -1.35 -11.31 -10.37
CA ASN A 83 -1.74 -11.26 -11.77
C ASN A 83 -3.27 -11.12 -11.86
N THR A 84 -3.77 -9.94 -12.23
CA THR A 84 -5.22 -9.68 -12.32
C THR A 84 -5.91 -10.36 -13.50
N LYS A 85 -5.17 -10.94 -14.44
CA LYS A 85 -5.74 -11.71 -15.55
C LYS A 85 -6.06 -13.15 -15.15
N THR A 86 -5.16 -13.78 -14.39
CA THR A 86 -5.27 -15.18 -13.95
C THR A 86 -5.73 -15.31 -12.50
N LEU A 87 -5.75 -14.21 -11.75
CA LEU A 87 -6.06 -14.15 -10.32
C LEU A 87 -5.11 -15.05 -9.49
N THR A 88 -3.83 -15.07 -9.89
CA THR A 88 -2.78 -15.88 -9.26
C THR A 88 -1.75 -14.99 -8.55
N TRP A 89 -1.38 -15.35 -7.33
CA TRP A 89 -0.31 -14.71 -6.56
C TRP A 89 1.05 -15.37 -6.79
N SER A 90 2.09 -14.54 -6.82
CA SER A 90 3.49 -14.95 -6.82
C SER A 90 4.33 -14.06 -5.91
N SER A 91 5.30 -14.64 -5.21
CA SER A 91 6.28 -13.89 -4.42
C SER A 91 7.51 -13.56 -5.26
N LEU A 92 8.00 -12.32 -5.13
CA LEU A 92 9.28 -11.90 -5.68
C LEU A 92 10.38 -12.15 -4.64
N ASN A 93 11.37 -12.95 -5.00
CA ASN A 93 12.56 -13.16 -4.17
C ASN A 93 13.58 -12.06 -4.43
N LEU A 94 13.44 -10.95 -3.71
CA LEU A 94 14.39 -9.84 -3.76
C LEU A 94 15.60 -10.17 -2.87
N ILE A 95 16.76 -10.39 -3.49
CA ILE A 95 18.04 -10.65 -2.80
C ILE A 95 18.94 -9.40 -2.71
N THR A 96 18.57 -8.33 -3.41
CA THR A 96 19.26 -7.03 -3.43
C THR A 96 18.24 -5.90 -3.29
N ASN A 97 18.63 -4.75 -2.74
CA ASN A 97 17.73 -3.61 -2.48
C ASN A 97 16.52 -3.96 -1.59
N ILE A 98 16.72 -4.90 -0.66
CA ILE A 98 15.71 -5.30 0.31
C ILE A 98 15.42 -4.10 1.20
N GLN A 99 14.18 -3.61 1.13
CA GLN A 99 13.77 -2.52 2.00
C GLN A 99 13.73 -2.97 3.46
N THR A 100 14.01 -2.03 4.37
CA THR A 100 13.78 -2.27 5.79
C THR A 100 12.31 -2.60 6.03
N LEU A 101 12.08 -3.51 6.97
CA LEU A 101 10.75 -3.94 7.40
C LEU A 101 9.88 -2.72 7.74
N ARG A 102 8.76 -2.54 7.01
CA ARG A 102 7.92 -1.35 7.16
C ARG A 102 6.46 -1.58 6.84
N VAL A 103 5.59 -0.76 7.44
CA VAL A 103 4.14 -0.73 7.20
C VAL A 103 3.65 0.69 6.92
N SER A 104 2.43 0.83 6.39
CA SER A 104 1.81 2.14 6.12
C SER A 104 2.66 3.05 5.19
N TYR A 105 3.50 2.45 4.33
CA TYR A 105 4.27 3.13 3.30
C TYR A 105 3.43 3.27 2.02
N THR A 106 3.89 4.08 1.06
CA THR A 106 3.34 4.08 -0.30
C THR A 106 4.35 3.48 -1.27
N ALA A 107 3.87 2.63 -2.18
CA ALA A 107 4.65 2.12 -3.31
C ALA A 107 4.10 2.71 -4.63
N THR A 108 4.99 3.20 -5.49
CA THR A 108 4.64 3.76 -6.80
C THR A 108 5.45 3.08 -7.90
N LEU A 109 4.78 2.59 -8.93
CA LEU A 109 5.42 2.11 -10.15
C LEU A 109 5.82 3.31 -11.00
N LEU A 110 7.10 3.43 -11.30
CA LEU A 110 7.68 4.49 -12.12
C LEU A 110 7.70 4.07 -13.60
N ASN A 111 7.83 5.05 -14.50
CA ASN A 111 7.86 4.81 -15.95
C ASN A 111 9.05 3.96 -16.42
N ASN A 112 10.15 3.94 -15.64
CA ASN A 112 11.31 3.09 -15.88
C ASN A 112 11.13 1.65 -15.35
N SER A 113 9.90 1.25 -15.01
CA SER A 113 9.55 -0.06 -14.44
C SER A 113 10.12 -0.35 -13.05
N LEU A 114 10.69 0.66 -12.38
CA LEU A 114 11.09 0.55 -10.97
C LEU A 114 9.90 0.81 -10.06
N ILE A 115 9.88 0.15 -8.90
CA ILE A 115 8.94 0.45 -7.82
C ILE A 115 9.71 1.24 -6.77
N THR A 116 9.28 2.48 -6.51
CA THR A 116 9.77 3.24 -5.35
C THR A 116 8.82 3.01 -4.19
N CYS A 117 9.36 2.78 -2.99
CA CYS A 117 8.56 2.77 -1.78
C CYS A 117 9.11 3.78 -0.80
N ILE A 118 8.23 4.63 -0.28
CA ILE A 118 8.57 5.83 0.45
C ILE A 118 7.82 5.90 1.78
N GLY A 119 8.49 6.41 2.80
CA GLY A 119 7.98 6.57 4.16
C GLY A 119 7.53 5.27 4.84
N GLY A 120 6.51 5.40 5.69
CA GLY A 120 5.98 4.31 6.51
C GLY A 120 6.52 4.29 7.94
N LEU A 121 6.21 3.22 8.66
CA LEU A 121 6.66 2.94 10.03
C LEU A 121 7.54 1.71 10.02
N ASP A 122 8.64 1.75 10.77
CA ASP A 122 9.48 0.58 11.03
C ASP A 122 8.88 -0.35 12.11
N ALA A 123 9.61 -1.41 12.45
CA ALA A 123 9.20 -2.36 13.48
C ALA A 123 9.10 -1.76 14.90
N SER A 124 9.70 -0.60 15.14
CA SER A 124 9.63 0.15 16.39
C SER A 124 8.54 1.22 16.37
N ASN A 125 7.67 1.24 15.34
CA ASN A 125 6.67 2.28 15.09
C ASN A 125 7.27 3.69 14.93
N ILE A 126 8.51 3.77 14.47
CA ILE A 126 9.18 5.03 14.15
C ILE A 126 8.95 5.35 12.68
N ASN A 127 8.64 6.62 12.39
CA ASN A 127 8.48 7.09 11.03
C ASN A 127 9.80 7.00 10.25
N ILE A 128 9.74 6.33 9.11
CA ILE A 128 10.87 6.18 8.21
C ILE A 128 11.07 7.47 7.41
N ASN A 129 12.33 7.89 7.27
CA ASN A 129 12.68 9.11 6.55
C ASN A 129 12.29 8.99 5.06
N MET A 130 11.66 10.03 4.53
CA MET A 130 11.29 10.10 3.10
C MET A 130 12.53 10.17 2.19
N ASN A 131 13.65 10.63 2.73
CA ASN A 131 14.90 10.83 1.99
C ASN A 131 15.81 9.60 1.98
N GLU A 132 15.35 8.42 2.41
CA GLU A 132 16.13 7.18 2.27
C GLU A 132 16.43 6.82 0.81
N GLN A 133 15.62 7.31 -0.14
CA GLN A 133 15.76 7.04 -1.57
C GLN A 133 15.97 8.30 -2.42
N THR A 134 16.15 9.48 -1.80
CA THR A 134 16.11 10.79 -2.49
C THR A 134 17.15 11.78 -1.92
N THR A 135 17.62 12.72 -2.75
CA THR A 135 18.64 13.72 -2.37
C THR A 135 18.14 15.17 -2.38
N GLY A 136 16.84 15.41 -2.59
CA GLY A 136 16.27 16.75 -2.69
C GLY A 136 15.86 17.38 -1.35
N ASN A 137 14.81 18.22 -1.41
CA ASN A 137 14.34 19.02 -0.27
C ASN A 137 14.05 18.14 0.96
N THR A 138 14.27 18.69 2.16
CA THR A 138 13.96 17.98 3.40
C THR A 138 12.44 17.84 3.54
N VAL A 139 11.96 16.60 3.43
CA VAL A 139 10.55 16.26 3.66
C VAL A 139 10.47 15.50 4.98
N THR A 140 9.61 15.96 5.89
CA THR A 140 9.41 15.24 7.15
C THR A 140 8.91 13.82 6.91
N ALA A 141 9.47 12.88 7.67
CA ALA A 141 9.05 11.48 7.72
C ALA A 141 7.53 11.35 7.93
N ARG A 142 6.90 10.40 7.23
CA ARG A 142 5.44 10.21 7.26
C ARG A 142 5.02 8.79 6.91
N ASN A 143 3.92 8.35 7.49
CA ASN A 143 3.21 7.11 7.16
C ASN A 143 1.77 7.40 6.73
N SER A 144 1.04 6.39 6.29
CA SER A 144 -0.37 6.47 5.88
C SER A 144 -0.69 7.56 4.84
N HIS A 145 0.34 8.00 4.12
CA HIS A 145 0.25 9.01 3.08
C HIS A 145 -0.18 8.38 1.75
N SER A 146 -0.40 9.23 0.75
CA SER A 146 -0.69 8.81 -0.62
C SER A 146 0.38 9.36 -1.56
N ALA A 147 0.61 8.67 -2.67
CA ALA A 147 1.48 9.17 -3.74
C ALA A 147 0.85 8.89 -5.10
N VAL A 148 1.00 9.84 -6.01
CA VAL A 148 0.46 9.84 -7.36
C VAL A 148 1.57 10.20 -8.32
N LEU A 149 1.82 9.30 -9.28
CA LEU A 149 2.73 9.59 -10.38
C LEU A 149 2.04 10.51 -11.39
N SER A 150 2.57 11.73 -11.57
CA SER A 150 2.21 12.65 -12.64
C SER A 150 3.49 13.15 -13.30
N MET A 151 3.81 12.55 -14.44
CA MET A 151 5.08 12.79 -15.12
C MET A 151 5.36 14.29 -15.31
N PRO A 152 6.58 14.74 -14.97
CA PRO A 152 7.78 13.96 -14.62
C PRO A 152 7.95 13.58 -13.13
N TYR A 153 6.97 13.89 -12.28
CA TYR A 153 7.11 13.81 -10.82
C TYR A 153 6.24 12.72 -10.20
N ASN A 154 6.68 12.17 -9.08
CA ASN A 154 5.81 11.49 -8.14
C ASN A 154 5.39 12.49 -7.06
N TYR A 155 4.11 12.86 -7.04
CA TYR A 155 3.55 13.78 -6.06
C TYR A 155 3.07 12.98 -4.85
N ILE A 156 3.56 13.35 -3.68
CA ILE A 156 3.28 12.69 -2.41
C ILE A 156 2.36 13.62 -1.62
N GLY A 157 1.09 13.23 -1.50
CA GLY A 157 0.07 13.95 -0.74
C GLY A 157 -0.10 13.39 0.67
N SER A 158 -0.38 14.25 1.65
CA SER A 158 -0.56 13.83 3.06
C SER A 158 -1.88 13.08 3.29
N SER A 159 -1.84 12.01 4.09
CA SER A 159 -2.61 11.99 5.35
C SER A 159 -1.88 11.27 6.51
N SER A 160 -1.47 12.06 7.53
CA SER A 160 -1.16 11.72 8.95
C SER A 160 -0.13 10.60 9.24
N ALA A 161 0.93 10.73 10.03
CA ALA A 161 1.27 11.69 11.08
C ALA A 161 2.72 11.45 11.55
N ASN A 162 3.37 12.47 12.12
CA ASN A 162 4.58 12.25 12.92
C ASN A 162 4.21 11.60 14.27
N SER A 163 4.23 10.27 14.35
CA SER A 163 3.98 9.49 15.57
C SER A 163 2.49 9.39 15.99
N SER A 164 2.28 8.76 17.15
CA SER A 164 0.99 8.55 17.83
C SER A 164 0.17 9.83 18.05
N THR A 165 0.79 11.01 17.92
CA THR A 165 0.12 12.29 17.80
C THR A 165 -0.11 12.60 16.32
N ARG A 166 -1.37 12.69 15.87
CA ARG A 166 -1.76 13.08 14.51
C ARG A 166 -1.27 14.49 14.13
N GLY A 167 0.04 14.69 13.96
CA GLY A 167 0.64 15.99 13.68
C GLY A 167 0.74 16.29 12.19
N THR A 168 0.84 17.58 11.88
CA THR A 168 1.04 18.10 10.53
C THR A 168 2.44 17.76 10.04
N THR A 169 2.56 17.48 8.73
CA THR A 169 3.85 17.22 8.07
C THR A 169 4.33 18.49 7.38
N ASN A 170 5.64 18.73 7.30
CA ASN A 170 6.17 19.86 6.55
C ASN A 170 7.11 19.35 5.44
N PRO A 171 6.86 19.68 4.16
CA PRO A 171 5.64 20.29 3.62
C PRO A 171 4.44 19.33 3.64
N ASP A 172 3.21 19.81 3.52
CA ASP A 172 2.03 18.93 3.43
C ASP A 172 2.01 18.11 2.14
N ILE A 173 2.45 18.71 1.04
CA ILE A 173 2.63 18.07 -0.26
C ILE A 173 4.11 18.13 -0.61
N ALA A 174 4.69 16.98 -0.96
CA ALA A 174 6.04 16.89 -1.49
C ALA A 174 5.99 16.42 -2.94
N ALA A 175 6.91 16.90 -3.77
CA ALA A 175 7.13 16.39 -5.11
C ALA A 175 8.50 15.72 -5.14
N LEU A 176 8.55 14.53 -5.73
CA LEU A 176 9.78 13.79 -5.99
C LEU A 176 9.99 13.71 -7.50
N ASN A 177 11.11 14.24 -7.99
CA ASN A 177 11.56 14.12 -9.36
C ASN A 177 12.11 12.72 -9.61
N THR A 178 11.34 11.92 -10.35
CA THR A 178 11.68 10.53 -10.65
C THR A 178 12.46 10.37 -11.96
N ASN A 179 12.84 11.46 -12.62
CA ASN A 179 13.60 11.45 -13.88
C ASN A 179 15.12 11.53 -13.69
N VAL A 180 15.60 11.79 -12.47
CA VAL A 180 17.02 11.89 -12.12
C VAL A 180 17.42 10.76 -11.18
N SER A 181 18.71 10.39 -11.15
CA SER A 181 19.23 9.37 -10.24
C SER A 181 20.50 9.90 -9.55
N PRO A 182 20.53 9.99 -8.20
CA PRO A 182 19.44 9.72 -7.25
C PRO A 182 18.21 10.63 -7.48
N TYR A 183 17.02 10.19 -7.06
CA TYR A 183 15.79 10.96 -7.22
C TYR A 183 15.84 12.25 -6.38
N GLU A 184 15.27 13.36 -6.86
CA GLU A 184 15.36 14.68 -6.21
C GLU A 184 14.02 15.24 -5.77
#